data_AF-A0A7V2WVP5-F1
#
_entry.id   AF-A0A7V2WVP5-F1
#
_cell.length_a   1.000
_cell.length_b   1.000
_cell.length_c   1.000
_cell.angle_alpha   90.00
_cell.angle_beta   90.00
_cell.angle_gamma   90.00
#
_symmetry.space_group_name_H-M   'P 1'
#
loop_
_entity.id
_entity.type
_entity.pdbx_description
1 polymer ?
#
loop_
_entity_poly.entity_id
_entity_poly.type
_entity_poly.pdbx_seq_one_letter_code
_entity_poly.pdbx_strand_id
1 'polypeptide(L)'
;MSRLDLKEIQAQLQAFKDNPVEEMNRQPAKVVVQNESAFGTAFSVDDIDAKRYLDAREKVREALLEVVDPDTGDKAPFQANDNAADLVDDFQYNNLQAMADANLTSAKIPENPWSDDYWAIYQGILGNRYSDPHNPSSRNWRENKDYIDNNPASAILQSGSVARINALSPSEKYDAIIGDSSGALTQAMWAEGKYYYDNFGEVETWMGICHGWAPAAYMLARPTGSVTLSTPDNIPITFYPSDIKSLATLLWANINTASRFIGGRCNDKNPATDPANGRNISDDCFDTNPGTWHMTIVNQIGVSKRSLVVDVTYDYEVWNQPALSYEYTYVNLNTNQTSNNLADALLEINDYRDDPFSRYRSNRTTHIVGIAMSFDYMVETSPTADATDNP
;
A
#
# COMPACT_ATOMS: atom_id res chain seq x y z
N MET A 1 -24.77 -6.71 -1.76
CA MET A 1 -24.97 -6.19 -3.13
C MET A 1 -23.64 -6.30 -3.83
N SER A 2 -23.64 -6.65 -5.12
CA SER A 2 -22.40 -6.68 -5.92
C SER A 2 -21.80 -5.28 -5.96
N ARG A 3 -20.48 -5.18 -5.82
CA ARG A 3 -19.73 -3.92 -5.98
C ARG A 3 -19.40 -3.61 -7.43
N LEU A 4 -19.66 -4.56 -8.33
CA LEU A 4 -19.40 -4.41 -9.76
C LEU A 4 -20.55 -3.63 -10.41
N ASP A 5 -20.26 -2.43 -10.91
CA ASP A 5 -21.18 -1.74 -11.82
C ASP A 5 -21.02 -2.31 -13.23
N LEU A 6 -21.97 -3.16 -13.63
CA LEU A 6 -21.96 -3.82 -14.94
C LEU A 6 -22.00 -2.82 -16.10
N LYS A 7 -22.62 -1.64 -15.92
CA LYS A 7 -22.64 -0.62 -16.97
C LYS A 7 -21.29 0.06 -17.10
N GLU A 8 -20.62 0.31 -15.99
CA GLU A 8 -19.27 0.87 -15.98
C GLU A 8 -18.29 -0.10 -16.65
N ILE A 9 -18.34 -1.39 -16.30
CA ILE A 9 -17.51 -2.43 -16.93
C ILE A 9 -17.73 -2.45 -18.44
N GLN A 10 -18.99 -2.44 -18.89
CA GLN A 10 -19.31 -2.42 -20.33
C GLN A 10 -18.79 -1.15 -21.03
N ALA A 11 -18.90 0.00 -20.38
CA ALA A 11 -18.39 1.26 -20.90
C ALA A 11 -16.86 1.25 -21.02
N GLN A 12 -16.15 0.76 -20.00
CA GLN A 12 -14.68 0.61 -20.03
C GLN A 12 -14.23 -0.37 -21.12
N LEU A 13 -14.91 -1.52 -21.26
CA LEU A 13 -14.61 -2.47 -22.34
C LEU A 13 -14.85 -1.90 -23.73
N GLN A 14 -15.86 -1.04 -23.89
CA GLN A 14 -16.10 -0.35 -25.15
C GLN A 14 -15.01 0.71 -25.41
N ALA A 15 -14.66 1.51 -24.40
CA ALA A 15 -13.57 2.49 -24.50
C ALA A 15 -12.24 1.82 -24.87
N PHE A 16 -11.94 0.66 -24.27
CA PHE A 16 -10.79 -0.16 -24.62
C PHE A 16 -10.80 -0.62 -26.08
N LYS A 17 -11.96 -1.02 -26.63
CA LYS A 17 -12.08 -1.40 -28.05
C LYS A 17 -11.89 -0.21 -28.99
N ASP A 18 -12.38 0.96 -28.59
CA ASP A 18 -12.30 2.18 -29.40
C ASP A 18 -10.87 2.75 -29.39
N ASN A 19 -10.17 2.71 -28.25
CA ASN A 19 -8.81 3.19 -28.11
C ASN A 19 -8.04 2.42 -27.00
N PRO A 20 -7.44 1.26 -27.33
CA PRO A 20 -6.77 0.43 -26.34
C PRO A 20 -5.54 1.10 -25.74
N VAL A 21 -4.84 1.94 -26.50
CA VAL A 21 -3.66 2.69 -26.01
C VAL A 21 -4.07 3.69 -24.94
N GLU A 22 -5.15 4.45 -25.16
CA GLU A 22 -5.64 5.41 -24.17
C GLU A 22 -6.14 4.71 -22.91
N GLU A 23 -6.92 3.64 -23.07
CA GLU A 23 -7.46 2.92 -21.91
C GLU A 23 -6.37 2.22 -21.10
N MET A 24 -5.34 1.63 -21.73
CA MET A 24 -4.20 1.05 -21.00
C MET A 24 -3.37 2.09 -20.22
N ASN A 25 -3.44 3.36 -20.62
CA ASN A 25 -2.79 4.47 -19.90
C ASN A 25 -3.70 5.12 -18.85
N ARG A 26 -4.98 4.73 -18.78
CA ARG A 26 -5.92 5.28 -17.80
C ARG A 26 -5.66 4.63 -16.44
N GLN A 27 -5.45 5.47 -15.43
CA GLN A 27 -5.41 5.00 -14.05
C GLN A 27 -6.81 4.58 -13.58
N PRO A 28 -6.99 3.40 -12.96
CA PRO A 28 -8.26 2.99 -12.40
C PRO A 28 -8.77 3.99 -11.36
N ALA A 29 -10.07 4.30 -11.37
CA ALA A 29 -10.67 5.15 -10.35
C ALA A 29 -10.66 4.43 -8.99
N LYS A 30 -10.18 5.10 -7.95
CA LYS A 30 -10.25 4.64 -6.55
C LYS A 30 -11.55 5.15 -5.94
N VAL A 31 -12.34 4.24 -5.35
CA VAL A 31 -13.65 4.54 -4.75
C VAL A 31 -13.65 4.14 -3.28
N VAL A 32 -14.21 4.99 -2.41
CA VAL A 32 -14.38 4.68 -0.98
C VAL A 32 -15.56 3.73 -0.80
N VAL A 33 -15.28 2.55 -0.24
CA VAL A 33 -16.31 1.51 -0.02
C VAL A 33 -16.91 1.59 1.40
N GLN A 34 -16.15 2.08 2.40
CA GLN A 34 -16.61 2.28 3.78
C GLN A 34 -15.97 3.54 4.41
N ASN A 35 -16.71 4.20 5.32
CA ASN A 35 -16.37 5.45 6.02
C ASN A 35 -16.14 6.66 5.08
N GLU A 36 -17.20 7.46 4.88
CA GLU A 36 -17.18 8.73 4.11
C GLU A 36 -16.30 9.84 4.70
N SER A 37 -15.59 9.58 5.81
CA SER A 37 -14.63 10.51 6.40
C SER A 37 -13.45 10.68 5.45
N ALA A 38 -13.66 11.64 4.54
CA ALA A 38 -12.80 12.22 3.53
C ALA A 38 -11.79 11.26 2.89
N PHE A 39 -11.86 11.18 1.57
CA PHE A 39 -10.71 10.98 0.71
C PHE A 39 -9.70 12.12 0.98
N GLY A 40 -9.11 12.16 2.17
CA GLY A 40 -7.90 12.90 2.49
C GLY A 40 -6.79 12.03 1.99
N THR A 41 -6.69 11.92 0.68
CA THR A 41 -5.50 11.41 0.04
C THR A 41 -4.34 12.18 0.71
N ALA A 42 -3.39 11.49 1.37
CA ALA A 42 -2.22 12.17 1.95
C ALA A 42 -1.44 12.95 0.87
N PHE A 43 -1.73 12.63 -0.39
CA PHE A 43 -1.30 13.24 -1.63
C PHE A 43 -1.94 14.63 -1.80
N SER A 44 -1.15 15.65 -2.17
CA SER A 44 -1.78 16.82 -2.78
C SER A 44 -2.13 16.53 -4.23
N VAL A 45 -3.21 17.15 -4.71
CA VAL A 45 -3.55 17.22 -6.15
C VAL A 45 -2.33 17.69 -6.95
N ASP A 46 -1.52 18.60 -6.38
CA ASP A 46 -0.27 19.06 -6.99
C ASP A 46 0.81 17.99 -7.15
N ASP A 47 0.85 16.95 -6.31
CA ASP A 47 1.83 15.86 -6.42
C ASP A 47 1.42 14.87 -7.52
N ILE A 48 0.12 14.59 -7.61
CA ILE A 48 -0.49 13.76 -8.66
C ILE A 48 -0.42 14.47 -10.04
N ASP A 49 -0.77 15.76 -10.09
CA ASP A 49 -0.89 16.51 -11.34
C ASP A 49 0.46 17.00 -11.91
N ALA A 50 1.44 17.32 -11.04
CA ALA A 50 2.70 17.93 -11.50
C ALA A 50 3.72 16.93 -12.06
N LYS A 51 3.39 15.64 -12.13
CA LYS A 51 4.31 14.58 -12.60
C LYS A 51 5.71 14.62 -11.98
N ARG A 52 5.83 15.09 -10.73
CA ARG A 52 7.14 15.28 -10.05
C ARG A 52 7.92 13.96 -9.90
N TYR A 53 7.24 12.81 -10.05
CA TYR A 53 7.81 11.48 -10.21
C TYR A 53 8.85 11.33 -11.35
N LEU A 54 8.87 12.25 -12.33
CA LEU A 54 9.88 12.24 -13.41
C LEU A 54 11.18 12.97 -13.04
N ASP A 55 11.15 13.94 -12.12
CA ASP A 55 12.31 14.80 -11.81
C ASP A 55 13.00 14.44 -10.48
N ALA A 56 12.23 14.03 -9.46
CA ALA A 56 12.77 13.51 -8.20
C ALA A 56 13.57 12.20 -8.42
N ARG A 57 13.05 11.35 -9.31
CA ARG A 57 13.65 10.10 -9.76
C ARG A 57 15.02 10.27 -10.43
N GLU A 58 15.39 11.45 -10.96
CA GLU A 58 16.71 11.64 -11.58
C GLU A 58 17.77 12.01 -10.52
N LYS A 59 17.46 12.97 -9.64
CA LYS A 59 18.37 13.45 -8.58
C LYS A 59 18.65 12.41 -7.51
N VAL A 60 17.63 11.65 -7.12
CA VAL A 60 17.71 10.66 -6.04
C VAL A 60 18.25 9.32 -6.56
N ARG A 61 18.00 8.95 -7.82
CA ARG A 61 18.47 7.68 -8.41
C ARG A 61 19.97 7.67 -8.68
N GLU A 62 20.57 8.76 -9.16
CA GLU A 62 22.04 8.80 -9.34
C GLU A 62 22.77 8.72 -7.98
N ALA A 63 22.20 9.29 -6.91
CA ALA A 63 22.78 9.24 -5.57
C ALA A 63 22.51 7.92 -4.82
N LEU A 64 21.31 7.32 -4.95
CA LEU A 64 20.92 6.08 -4.24
C LEU A 64 21.38 4.78 -4.93
N LEU A 65 21.79 4.82 -6.21
CA LEU A 65 22.38 3.66 -6.88
C LEU A 65 23.81 3.35 -6.38
N GLU A 66 24.50 4.31 -5.75
CA GLU A 66 25.86 4.11 -5.23
C GLU A 66 25.92 3.76 -3.72
N VAL A 67 24.85 3.98 -2.94
CA VAL A 67 24.97 4.02 -1.46
C VAL A 67 23.91 3.21 -0.70
N VAL A 68 22.85 2.69 -1.34
CA VAL A 68 21.76 2.01 -0.60
C VAL A 68 22.04 0.52 -0.43
N ASP A 69 22.14 0.10 0.83
CA ASP A 69 22.11 -1.28 1.28
C ASP A 69 20.89 -2.02 0.69
N PRO A 70 21.06 -3.18 0.03
CA PRO A 70 19.94 -3.98 -0.47
C PRO A 70 18.94 -4.44 0.61
N ASP A 71 19.26 -4.28 1.89
CA ASP A 71 18.39 -4.62 3.03
C ASP A 71 17.40 -3.51 3.45
N THR A 72 17.39 -2.33 2.82
CA THR A 72 16.27 -1.39 3.06
C THR A 72 15.04 -1.86 2.29
N GLY A 73 14.06 -2.42 3.01
CA GLY A 73 12.80 -2.99 2.50
C GLY A 73 11.88 -2.06 1.71
N ASP A 74 12.36 -0.87 1.31
CA ASP A 74 11.66 0.11 0.50
C ASP A 74 11.76 -0.16 -1.01
N LYS A 75 12.57 -1.14 -1.44
CA LYS A 75 12.71 -1.49 -2.85
C LYS A 75 12.17 -2.89 -3.11
N ALA A 76 11.06 -2.98 -3.84
CA ALA A 76 10.69 -4.20 -4.54
C ALA A 76 11.87 -4.63 -5.43
N PRO A 77 12.54 -5.76 -5.15
CA PRO A 77 13.63 -6.22 -5.98
C PRO A 77 13.12 -6.55 -7.38
N PHE A 78 13.93 -6.30 -8.41
CA PHE A 78 13.65 -6.77 -9.75
C PHE A 78 13.73 -8.31 -9.75
N GLN A 79 12.60 -8.99 -9.97
CA GLN A 79 12.57 -10.45 -10.00
C GLN A 79 11.70 -10.97 -11.15
N ALA A 80 12.20 -12.02 -11.82
CA ALA A 80 11.43 -12.81 -12.78
C ALA A 80 10.64 -13.91 -12.04
N ASN A 81 9.87 -13.52 -11.02
CA ASN A 81 9.24 -14.41 -10.02
C ASN A 81 7.70 -14.35 -10.08
N ASP A 82 7.12 -14.11 -11.25
CA ASP A 82 5.67 -13.91 -11.40
C ASP A 82 4.88 -15.23 -11.41
N ASN A 83 4.82 -15.88 -10.24
CA ASN A 83 4.14 -17.15 -10.04
C ASN A 83 3.37 -17.16 -8.72
N ALA A 84 2.05 -17.32 -8.79
CA ALA A 84 1.16 -17.25 -7.63
C ALA A 84 1.54 -18.24 -6.52
N ALA A 85 2.04 -19.43 -6.88
CA ALA A 85 2.43 -20.45 -5.90
C ALA A 85 3.60 -20.04 -5.01
N ASP A 86 4.44 -19.09 -5.46
CA ASP A 86 5.58 -18.60 -4.69
C ASP A 86 5.16 -17.52 -3.68
N LEU A 87 3.96 -16.93 -3.83
CA LEU A 87 3.41 -15.93 -2.93
C LEU A 87 2.45 -16.51 -1.89
N VAL A 88 1.44 -17.27 -2.33
CA VAL A 88 0.27 -17.57 -1.50
C VAL A 88 0.57 -18.60 -0.41
N ASP A 89 -0.18 -18.56 0.68
CA ASP A 89 -0.04 -19.51 1.78
C ASP A 89 -0.40 -20.94 1.38
N ASP A 90 -1.53 -21.09 0.67
CA ASP A 90 -2.04 -22.36 0.15
C ASP A 90 -2.52 -22.23 -1.30
N PHE A 91 -1.77 -22.83 -2.23
CA PHE A 91 -2.06 -22.78 -3.66
C PHE A 91 -2.90 -24.00 -4.10
N GLN A 92 -4.21 -23.90 -3.97
CA GLN A 92 -5.15 -24.99 -4.27
C GLN A 92 -5.71 -24.96 -5.69
N TYR A 93 -6.00 -23.76 -6.23
CA TYR A 93 -6.70 -23.59 -7.49
C TYR A 93 -5.84 -22.88 -8.52
N ASN A 94 -5.57 -23.55 -9.64
CA ASN A 94 -4.74 -23.05 -10.73
C ASN A 94 -5.49 -22.91 -12.07
N ASN A 95 -6.82 -23.10 -12.07
CA ASN A 95 -7.66 -22.99 -13.26
C ASN A 95 -9.07 -22.50 -12.90
N LEU A 96 -9.70 -21.85 -13.88
CA LEU A 96 -10.97 -21.14 -13.69
C LEU A 96 -12.15 -22.08 -13.44
N GLN A 97 -12.17 -23.27 -14.03
CA GLN A 97 -13.27 -24.22 -13.82
C GLN A 97 -13.32 -24.66 -12.36
N ALA A 98 -12.16 -25.04 -11.80
CA ALA A 98 -12.08 -25.44 -10.40
C ALA A 98 -12.42 -24.27 -9.45
N MET A 99 -12.04 -23.04 -9.78
CA MET A 99 -12.43 -21.85 -9.01
C MET A 99 -13.95 -21.59 -9.07
N ALA A 100 -14.56 -21.76 -10.24
CA ALA A 100 -16.00 -21.61 -10.45
C ALA A 100 -16.79 -22.69 -9.69
N ASP A 101 -16.36 -23.95 -9.77
CA ASP A 101 -16.98 -25.08 -9.06
C ASP A 101 -16.91 -24.89 -7.54
N ALA A 102 -15.85 -24.24 -7.05
CA ALA A 102 -15.66 -23.90 -5.65
C ALA A 102 -16.37 -22.59 -5.22
N ASN A 103 -17.08 -21.90 -6.12
CA ASN A 103 -17.74 -20.61 -5.90
C ASN A 103 -16.79 -19.51 -5.37
N LEU A 104 -15.56 -19.46 -5.90
CA LEU A 104 -14.53 -18.50 -5.50
C LEU A 104 -14.58 -17.17 -6.26
N THR A 105 -15.75 -16.77 -6.76
CA THR A 105 -15.93 -15.49 -7.49
C THR A 105 -15.91 -14.27 -6.59
N SER A 106 -16.01 -14.46 -5.27
CA SER A 106 -15.83 -13.39 -4.29
C SER A 106 -15.35 -13.94 -2.95
N ALA A 107 -14.62 -13.13 -2.20
CA ALA A 107 -14.30 -13.40 -0.81
C ALA A 107 -13.91 -12.12 -0.09
N LYS A 108 -14.16 -12.09 1.21
CA LYS A 108 -13.64 -11.09 2.16
C LYS A 108 -12.99 -11.83 3.32
N ILE A 109 -11.84 -11.35 3.79
CA ILE A 109 -11.16 -11.92 4.96
C ILE A 109 -12.00 -11.70 6.24
N PRO A 110 -11.94 -12.59 7.23
CA PRO A 110 -12.83 -12.55 8.40
C PRO A 110 -12.57 -11.36 9.33
N GLU A 111 -11.33 -10.88 9.39
CA GLU A 111 -10.93 -9.74 10.21
C GLU A 111 -10.43 -8.60 9.34
N ASN A 112 -10.99 -7.40 9.51
CA ASN A 112 -10.51 -6.21 8.80
C ASN A 112 -9.12 -5.83 9.32
N PRO A 113 -8.08 -5.80 8.47
CA PRO A 113 -6.79 -5.22 8.83
C PRO A 113 -7.00 -3.79 9.32
N TRP A 114 -6.22 -3.35 10.30
CA TRP A 114 -6.40 -2.00 10.83
C TRP A 114 -5.78 -0.93 9.92
N SER A 115 -6.55 0.13 9.66
CA SER A 115 -6.00 1.37 9.09
C SER A 115 -5.17 2.11 10.13
N ASP A 116 -4.15 2.80 9.65
CA ASP A 116 -3.25 3.66 10.40
C ASP A 116 -2.61 4.69 9.45
N ASP A 117 -1.72 5.53 9.96
CA ASP A 117 -0.86 6.37 9.12
C ASP A 117 0.30 5.55 8.50
N TYR A 118 0.87 6.06 7.41
CA TYR A 118 2.14 5.56 6.87
C TYR A 118 3.35 6.12 7.63
N TRP A 119 3.13 6.96 8.65
CA TRP A 119 4.13 7.55 9.54
C TRP A 119 5.28 8.20 8.76
N ALA A 120 4.94 9.30 8.09
CA ALA A 120 5.79 9.95 7.12
C ALA A 120 7.17 10.35 7.67
N ILE A 121 8.22 10.13 6.89
CA ILE A 121 9.60 10.48 7.25
C ILE A 121 9.75 11.99 7.42
N TYR A 122 9.10 12.80 6.57
CA TYR A 122 9.17 14.27 6.68
C TYR A 122 8.51 14.82 7.96
N GLN A 123 7.64 14.05 8.61
CA GLN A 123 7.04 14.40 9.90
C GLN A 123 7.80 13.81 11.10
N GLY A 124 8.87 13.05 10.84
CA GLY A 124 9.69 12.42 11.87
C GLY A 124 9.21 11.05 12.31
N ILE A 125 8.46 10.32 11.48
CA ILE A 125 7.99 8.94 11.77
C ILE A 125 7.26 8.90 13.14
N LEU A 126 7.69 8.08 14.09
CA LEU A 126 7.13 8.01 15.45
C LEU A 126 7.54 9.19 16.35
N GLY A 127 8.47 10.05 15.90
CA GLY A 127 8.82 11.32 16.52
C GLY A 127 7.76 12.42 16.30
N ASN A 128 6.77 12.16 15.45
CA ASN A 128 5.67 13.08 15.19
C ASN A 128 4.72 13.18 16.40
N ARG A 129 4.53 14.38 16.96
CA ARG A 129 3.54 14.65 18.02
C ARG A 129 2.15 14.86 17.42
N TYR A 130 1.62 13.82 16.81
CA TYR A 130 0.38 13.87 16.04
C TYR A 130 -0.83 14.42 16.83
N SER A 131 -0.84 14.21 18.15
CA SER A 131 -1.92 14.67 19.04
C SER A 131 -1.68 16.03 19.69
N ASP A 132 -0.51 16.66 19.49
CA ASP A 132 -0.26 18.00 20.04
C ASP A 132 -0.94 19.06 19.16
N PRO A 133 -1.88 19.87 19.70
CA PRO A 133 -2.57 20.90 18.92
C PRO A 133 -1.65 22.02 18.41
N HIS A 134 -0.40 22.11 18.89
CA HIS A 134 0.61 23.06 18.41
C HIS A 134 1.62 22.42 17.45
N ASN A 135 1.48 21.13 17.11
CA ASN A 135 2.32 20.47 16.12
C ASN A 135 2.17 21.20 14.77
N PRO A 136 3.27 21.72 14.16
CA PRO A 136 3.18 22.45 12.91
C PRO A 136 2.54 21.67 11.77
N SER A 137 2.72 20.33 11.77
CA SER A 137 2.27 19.45 10.68
C SER A 137 2.73 19.94 9.29
N SER A 138 3.93 20.53 9.24
CA SER A 138 4.48 21.14 8.03
C SER A 138 4.97 20.07 7.05
N ARG A 139 4.92 20.36 5.74
CA ARG A 139 5.60 19.55 4.73
C ARG A 139 7.12 19.68 4.79
N ASN A 140 7.63 20.70 5.48
CA ASN A 140 9.05 20.91 5.67
C ASN A 140 9.55 20.14 6.90
N TRP A 141 10.39 19.13 6.67
CA TRP A 141 10.98 18.32 7.74
C TRP A 141 11.68 19.15 8.83
N ARG A 142 12.40 20.21 8.43
CA ARG A 142 13.14 21.05 9.37
C ARG A 142 12.21 21.82 10.31
N GLU A 143 11.08 22.34 9.80
CA GLU A 143 10.12 23.05 10.65
C GLU A 143 9.53 22.14 11.73
N ASN A 144 9.20 20.89 11.38
CA ASN A 144 8.72 19.92 12.34
C ASN A 144 9.82 19.54 13.36
N LYS A 145 11.05 19.32 12.90
CA LYS A 145 12.18 18.99 13.77
C LYS A 145 12.52 20.12 14.74
N ASP A 146 12.57 21.36 14.25
CA ASP A 146 12.85 22.54 15.06
C ASP A 146 11.77 22.73 16.14
N TYR A 147 10.51 22.40 15.85
CA TYR A 147 9.45 22.41 16.85
C TYR A 147 9.70 21.41 17.98
N ILE A 148 10.12 20.18 17.68
CA ILE A 148 10.47 19.18 18.70
C ILE A 148 11.68 19.65 19.53
N ASP A 149 12.72 20.18 18.88
CA ASP A 149 13.93 20.65 19.55
C ASP A 149 13.67 21.81 20.52
N ASN A 150 12.78 22.73 20.12
CA ASN A 150 12.38 23.86 20.96
C ASN A 150 11.42 23.45 22.10
N ASN A 151 10.86 22.25 22.07
CA ASN A 151 9.91 21.75 23.05
C ASN A 151 10.32 20.35 23.54
N PRO A 152 11.48 20.18 24.21
CA PRO A 152 12.02 18.86 24.50
C PRO A 152 11.11 18.03 25.44
N ALA A 153 11.01 16.72 25.18
CA ALA A 153 10.18 15.79 25.95
C ALA A 153 10.49 15.83 27.46
N SER A 154 11.77 15.97 27.82
CA SER A 154 12.20 16.09 29.23
C SER A 154 11.58 17.28 29.96
N ALA A 155 11.47 18.44 29.30
CA ALA A 155 10.82 19.62 29.87
C ALA A 155 9.29 19.42 29.98
N ILE A 156 8.69 18.70 29.04
CA ILE A 156 7.26 18.35 29.09
C ILE A 156 6.97 17.41 30.26
N LEU A 157 7.77 16.36 30.44
CA LEU A 157 7.67 15.42 31.57
C LEU A 157 7.81 16.16 32.91
N GLN A 158 8.81 17.03 33.05
CA GLN A 158 9.05 17.84 34.26
C GLN A 158 7.93 18.86 34.53
N SER A 159 7.18 19.27 33.52
CA SER A 159 6.08 20.22 33.70
C SER A 159 4.91 19.64 34.51
N GLY A 160 4.79 18.31 34.60
CA GLY A 160 3.68 17.63 35.26
C GLY A 160 2.32 17.81 34.56
N SER A 161 2.29 18.43 33.38
CA SER A 161 1.06 18.63 32.62
C SER A 161 0.61 17.33 31.95
N VAL A 162 -0.39 16.68 32.53
CA VAL A 162 -0.97 15.42 32.00
C VAL A 162 -1.35 15.54 30.52
N ALA A 163 -1.94 16.67 30.13
CA ALA A 163 -2.34 16.91 28.74
C ALA A 163 -1.13 16.94 27.79
N ARG A 164 -0.05 17.65 28.16
CA ARG A 164 1.17 17.71 27.32
C ARG A 164 1.94 16.40 27.32
N ILE A 165 2.00 15.70 28.45
CA ILE A 165 2.66 14.40 28.58
C ILE A 165 1.98 13.36 27.69
N ASN A 166 0.64 13.31 27.69
CA ASN A 166 -0.10 12.40 26.82
C ASN A 166 -0.07 12.82 25.33
N ALA A 167 0.36 14.04 25.03
CA ALA A 167 0.54 14.55 23.66
C ALA A 167 1.96 14.35 23.10
N LEU A 168 2.90 13.80 23.89
CA LEU A 168 4.21 13.37 23.41
C LEU A 168 4.07 12.37 22.25
N SER A 169 5.09 12.31 21.39
CA SER A 169 5.07 11.39 20.25
C SER A 169 5.14 9.92 20.72
N PRO A 170 4.74 8.95 19.89
CA PRO A 170 4.88 7.54 20.24
C PRO A 170 6.30 7.13 20.67
N SER A 171 7.34 7.62 19.98
CA SER A 171 8.73 7.35 20.35
C SER A 171 9.16 8.03 21.65
N GLU A 172 8.73 9.27 21.90
CA GLU A 172 9.02 9.98 23.15
C GLU A 172 8.35 9.32 24.36
N LYS A 173 7.10 8.87 24.19
CA LYS A 173 6.39 8.08 25.21
C LYS A 173 7.14 6.78 25.49
N TYR A 174 7.61 6.09 24.45
CA TYR A 174 8.39 4.85 24.57
C TYR A 174 9.70 5.08 25.32
N ASP A 175 10.51 6.06 24.90
CA ASP A 175 11.77 6.44 25.55
C ASP A 175 11.54 6.76 27.05
N ALA A 176 10.46 7.49 27.36
CA ALA A 176 10.11 7.86 28.73
C ALA A 176 9.74 6.65 29.61
N ILE A 177 8.96 5.68 29.11
CA ILE A 177 8.56 4.51 29.92
C ILE A 177 9.70 3.54 30.19
N ILE A 178 10.68 3.44 29.27
CA ILE A 178 11.88 2.61 29.50
C ILE A 178 12.95 3.34 30.32
N GLY A 179 12.76 4.63 30.60
CA GLY A 179 13.71 5.45 31.34
C GLY A 179 14.93 5.90 30.52
N ASP A 180 14.83 5.90 29.20
CA ASP A 180 15.91 6.38 28.34
C ASP A 180 15.87 7.91 28.24
N SER A 181 16.61 8.56 29.14
CA SER A 181 16.74 10.02 29.13
C SER A 181 17.48 10.58 27.92
N SER A 182 18.19 9.73 27.15
CA SER A 182 18.81 10.17 25.91
C SER A 182 17.79 10.34 24.78
N GLY A 183 16.65 9.64 24.84
CA GLY A 183 15.66 9.65 23.78
C GLY A 183 16.17 8.97 22.51
N ALA A 184 16.82 7.82 22.64
CA ALA A 184 17.52 7.17 21.54
C ALA A 184 16.57 6.79 20.40
N LEU A 185 15.36 6.29 20.72
CA LEU A 185 14.38 5.98 19.67
C LEU A 185 13.91 7.25 18.98
N THR A 186 13.56 8.29 19.74
CA THR A 186 13.14 9.58 19.18
C THR A 186 14.20 10.17 18.26
N GLN A 187 15.47 10.14 18.67
CA GLN A 187 16.59 10.59 17.83
C GLN A 187 16.70 9.77 16.54
N ALA A 188 16.55 8.44 16.61
CA ALA A 188 16.59 7.57 15.43
C ALA A 188 15.45 7.92 14.44
N MET A 189 14.23 8.15 14.93
CA MET A 189 13.10 8.53 14.07
C MET A 189 13.35 9.81 13.27
N TRP A 190 13.96 10.81 13.91
CA TRP A 190 14.31 12.07 13.24
C TRP A 190 15.57 11.95 12.37
N ALA A 191 16.46 11.00 12.64
CA ALA A 191 17.68 10.78 11.86
C ALA A 191 17.39 10.31 10.44
N GLU A 192 16.34 9.52 10.22
CA GLU A 192 15.90 9.07 8.89
C GLU A 192 15.63 10.27 7.96
N GLY A 193 14.76 11.19 8.38
CA GLY A 193 14.47 12.40 7.59
C GLY A 193 15.64 13.36 7.49
N LYS A 194 16.51 13.40 8.52
CA LYS A 194 17.73 14.20 8.49
C LYS A 194 18.67 13.78 7.36
N TYR A 195 18.83 12.48 7.12
CA TYR A 195 19.65 11.96 6.03
C TYR A 195 19.21 12.55 4.68
N TYR A 196 17.91 12.46 4.36
CA TYR A 196 17.38 13.00 3.11
C TYR A 196 17.50 14.51 3.05
N TYR A 197 17.12 15.21 4.12
CA TYR A 197 17.17 16.66 4.16
C TYR A 197 18.58 17.23 3.98
N ASP A 198 19.60 16.64 4.61
CA ASP A 198 20.98 17.11 4.49
C ASP A 198 21.56 16.88 3.08
N ASN A 199 21.18 15.79 2.42
CA ASN A 199 21.70 15.44 1.09
C ASN A 199 20.94 16.12 -0.05
N PHE A 200 19.62 16.33 0.11
CA PHE A 200 18.74 16.76 -0.97
C PHE A 200 18.03 18.10 -0.71
N GLY A 201 18.10 18.63 0.52
CA GLY A 201 17.44 19.88 0.94
C GLY A 201 15.96 19.73 1.29
N GLU A 202 15.37 18.55 1.05
CA GLU A 202 13.99 18.22 1.32
C GLU A 202 13.84 16.73 1.62
N VAL A 203 12.67 16.34 2.16
CA VAL A 203 12.27 14.94 2.36
C VAL A 203 10.99 14.75 1.56
N GLU A 204 10.97 13.77 0.66
CA GLU A 204 9.78 13.54 -0.17
C GLU A 204 8.59 13.10 0.70
N THR A 205 7.41 13.66 0.42
CA THR A 205 6.27 13.53 1.34
C THR A 205 5.64 12.14 1.33
N TRP A 206 5.81 11.35 0.27
CA TRP A 206 5.33 9.97 0.19
C TRP A 206 6.18 8.98 1.00
N MET A 207 7.42 9.35 1.36
CA MET A 207 8.30 8.47 2.11
C MET A 207 7.78 8.26 3.53
N GLY A 208 7.65 7.00 3.93
CA GLY A 208 7.21 6.57 5.25
C GLY A 208 7.47 5.10 5.47
N ILE A 209 6.87 4.55 6.51
CA ILE A 209 6.98 3.14 6.88
C ILE A 209 5.69 2.36 6.56
N CYS A 210 5.04 2.68 5.43
CA CYS A 210 3.87 1.94 4.94
C CYS A 210 4.16 0.43 4.75
N HIS A 211 5.40 0.09 4.39
CA HIS A 211 5.87 -1.29 4.29
C HIS A 211 5.86 -2.04 5.64
N GLY A 212 5.92 -1.31 6.76
CA GLY A 212 5.74 -1.86 8.10
C GLY A 212 4.28 -1.89 8.53
N TRP A 213 3.50 -0.86 8.20
CA TRP A 213 2.07 -0.79 8.53
C TRP A 213 1.29 -1.91 7.86
N ALA A 214 1.44 -2.07 6.53
CA ALA A 214 0.65 -3.01 5.75
C ALA A 214 0.68 -4.46 6.30
N PRO A 215 1.84 -5.06 6.62
CA PRO A 215 1.85 -6.37 7.27
C PRO A 215 1.38 -6.32 8.73
N ALA A 216 1.75 -5.30 9.51
CA ALA A 216 1.32 -5.18 10.91
C ALA A 216 -0.22 -5.18 11.03
N ALA A 217 -0.90 -4.53 10.07
CA ALA A 217 -2.35 -4.38 9.98
C ALA A 217 -3.13 -5.68 10.07
N TYR A 218 -2.60 -6.77 9.51
CA TYR A 218 -3.25 -8.08 9.51
C TYR A 218 -2.50 -9.16 10.29
N MET A 219 -1.27 -8.88 10.72
CA MET A 219 -0.46 -9.81 11.52
C MET A 219 -0.63 -9.62 13.02
N LEU A 220 -1.03 -8.42 13.45
CA LEU A 220 -1.27 -8.10 14.84
C LEU A 220 -2.74 -7.73 15.06
N ALA A 221 -3.28 -8.17 16.20
CA ALA A 221 -4.62 -7.79 16.60
C ALA A 221 -4.74 -6.28 16.73
N ARG A 222 -5.87 -5.73 16.28
CA ARG A 222 -6.19 -4.30 16.39
C ARG A 222 -6.13 -3.85 17.86
N PRO A 223 -5.34 -2.82 18.20
CA PRO A 223 -5.38 -2.23 19.54
C PRO A 223 -6.73 -1.56 19.78
N THR A 224 -7.60 -2.12 20.62
CA THR A 224 -8.99 -1.62 20.79
C THR A 224 -9.15 -0.53 21.85
N GLY A 225 -8.11 -0.30 22.67
CA GLY A 225 -8.19 0.62 23.81
C GLY A 225 -6.83 1.17 24.21
N SER A 226 -6.84 2.34 24.84
CA SER A 226 -5.63 2.96 25.38
C SER A 226 -5.10 2.21 26.60
N VAL A 227 -3.81 2.33 26.83
CA VAL A 227 -3.11 1.77 27.99
C VAL A 227 -2.32 2.87 28.69
N THR A 228 -2.45 2.97 30.01
CA THR A 228 -1.61 3.88 30.80
C THR A 228 -0.47 3.10 31.45
N LEU A 229 0.75 3.54 31.18
CA LEU A 229 1.98 3.01 31.77
C LEU A 229 2.64 4.09 32.62
N SER A 230 3.54 3.70 33.51
CA SER A 230 4.30 4.65 34.34
C SER A 230 5.77 4.64 33.96
N THR A 231 6.36 5.83 33.88
CA THR A 231 7.82 5.98 33.79
C THR A 231 8.49 5.49 35.09
N PRO A 232 9.82 5.31 35.11
CA PRO A 232 10.55 4.99 36.36
C PRO A 232 10.33 6.00 37.49
N ASP A 233 10.04 7.26 37.14
CA ASP A 233 9.71 8.34 38.09
C ASP A 233 8.22 8.38 38.49
N ASN A 234 7.46 7.33 38.17
CA ASN A 234 6.01 7.19 38.42
C ASN A 234 5.15 8.26 37.73
N ILE A 235 5.60 8.79 36.59
CA ILE A 235 4.78 9.69 35.76
C ILE A 235 3.86 8.82 34.89
N PRO A 236 2.53 8.94 34.99
CA PRO A 236 1.62 8.20 34.12
C PRO A 236 1.62 8.77 32.70
N ILE A 237 1.74 7.90 31.71
CA ILE A 237 1.70 8.21 30.27
C ILE A 237 0.66 7.30 29.60
N THR A 238 -0.25 7.90 28.84
CA THR A 238 -1.25 7.16 28.06
C THR A 238 -0.75 6.90 26.65
N PHE A 239 -0.77 5.63 26.25
CA PHE A 239 -0.62 5.17 24.88
C PHE A 239 -2.02 4.94 24.31
N TYR A 240 -2.41 5.77 23.34
CA TYR A 240 -3.62 5.60 22.56
C TYR A 240 -3.44 4.47 21.53
N PRO A 241 -4.53 3.92 20.95
CA PRO A 241 -4.43 2.93 19.88
C PRO A 241 -3.48 3.32 18.75
N SER A 242 -3.46 4.60 18.33
CA SER A 242 -2.51 5.07 17.31
C SER A 242 -1.04 5.00 17.76
N ASP A 243 -0.73 5.27 19.04
CA ASP A 243 0.64 5.06 19.55
C ASP A 243 1.05 3.58 19.51
N ILE A 244 0.10 2.68 19.80
CA ILE A 244 0.36 1.23 19.81
C ILE A 244 0.52 0.71 18.36
N LYS A 245 -0.35 1.16 17.44
CA LYS A 245 -0.26 0.84 16.01
C LYS A 245 1.07 1.35 15.43
N SER A 246 1.51 2.56 15.77
CA SER A 246 2.78 3.10 15.29
C SER A 246 3.99 2.26 15.75
N LEU A 247 4.02 1.83 17.01
CA LEU A 247 5.07 0.96 17.53
C LEU A 247 5.08 -0.41 16.84
N ALA A 248 3.89 -0.96 16.57
CA ALA A 248 3.73 -2.17 15.77
C ALA A 248 4.24 -1.99 14.33
N THR A 249 3.86 -0.89 13.68
CA THR A 249 4.35 -0.50 12.34
C THR A 249 5.87 -0.42 12.33
N LEU A 250 6.49 0.26 13.30
CA LEU A 250 7.95 0.36 13.38
C LEU A 250 8.61 -1.02 13.58
N LEU A 251 8.04 -1.87 14.43
CA LEU A 251 8.53 -3.24 14.62
C LEU A 251 8.52 -4.02 13.30
N TRP A 252 7.41 -3.98 12.56
CA TRP A 252 7.27 -4.69 11.28
C TRP A 252 8.10 -4.08 10.16
N ALA A 253 8.39 -2.77 10.20
CA ALA A 253 9.32 -2.12 9.29
C ALA A 253 10.77 -2.60 9.47
N ASN A 254 11.15 -3.02 10.69
CA ASN A 254 12.54 -3.33 11.03
C ASN A 254 12.80 -4.83 11.30
N ILE A 255 11.77 -5.67 11.31
CA ILE A 255 11.94 -7.10 11.55
C ILE A 255 12.45 -7.80 10.29
N ASN A 256 13.52 -8.58 10.42
CA ASN A 256 13.97 -9.46 9.36
C ASN A 256 13.17 -10.77 9.38
N THR A 257 12.08 -10.81 8.63
CA THR A 257 11.29 -12.03 8.39
C THR A 257 11.36 -12.45 6.94
N ALA A 258 11.32 -13.77 6.70
CA ALA A 258 11.17 -14.28 5.34
C ALA A 258 9.86 -13.76 4.73
N SER A 259 9.97 -12.95 3.70
CA SER A 259 8.85 -12.50 2.87
C SER A 259 8.73 -13.41 1.65
N ARG A 260 7.48 -13.68 1.25
CA ARG A 260 7.16 -14.21 -0.07
C ARG A 260 6.77 -13.03 -0.94
N PHE A 261 7.31 -12.96 -2.14
CA PHE A 261 7.17 -11.80 -3.01
C PHE A 261 7.08 -12.26 -4.45
N ILE A 262 6.22 -11.60 -5.23
CA ILE A 262 6.09 -11.74 -6.68
C ILE A 262 5.87 -10.35 -7.26
N GLY A 263 6.14 -10.20 -8.56
CA GLY A 263 6.12 -8.89 -9.22
C GLY A 263 7.51 -8.26 -9.20
N GLY A 264 7.69 -7.27 -10.05
CA GLY A 264 9.00 -6.68 -10.30
C GLY A 264 8.89 -5.18 -10.52
N ARG A 265 9.96 -4.46 -10.22
CA ARG A 265 9.98 -3.02 -10.45
C ARG A 265 10.40 -2.67 -11.88
N CYS A 266 9.52 -2.01 -12.62
CA CYS A 266 9.89 -1.36 -13.87
C CYS A 266 10.82 -0.16 -13.60
N ASN A 267 12.11 -0.35 -13.88
CA ASN A 267 13.11 0.70 -13.67
C ASN A 267 13.31 1.61 -14.88
N ASP A 268 12.55 1.43 -15.97
CA ASP A 268 12.51 2.33 -17.12
C ASP A 268 11.55 3.51 -16.85
N LYS A 269 11.91 4.71 -17.29
CA LYS A 269 11.11 5.93 -17.14
C LYS A 269 10.06 6.05 -18.22
N ASN A 270 10.40 5.60 -19.43
CA ASN A 270 9.51 5.63 -20.59
C ASN A 270 9.58 4.27 -21.27
N PRO A 271 9.08 3.20 -20.61
CA PRO A 271 9.10 1.87 -21.19
C PRO A 271 8.42 1.91 -22.55
N ALA A 272 9.07 1.32 -23.55
CA ALA A 272 8.49 1.22 -24.88
C ALA A 272 7.19 0.40 -24.81
N THR A 273 6.12 0.95 -25.37
CA THR A 273 4.82 0.29 -25.46
C THR A 273 4.50 -0.09 -26.89
N ASP A 274 3.64 -1.09 -27.05
CA ASP A 274 3.06 -1.44 -28.33
C ASP A 274 2.18 -0.29 -28.84
N PRO A 275 2.48 0.33 -29.98
CA PRO A 275 1.67 1.43 -30.51
C PRO A 275 0.23 1.02 -30.87
N ALA A 276 -0.07 -0.27 -31.01
CA ALA A 276 -1.40 -0.76 -31.36
C ALA A 276 -2.30 -0.99 -30.14
N ASN A 277 -1.75 -1.29 -28.97
CA ASN A 277 -2.55 -1.67 -27.80
C ASN A 277 -2.04 -1.14 -26.45
N GLY A 278 -0.93 -0.42 -26.41
CA GLY A 278 -0.40 0.19 -25.19
C GLY A 278 0.32 -0.77 -24.24
N ARG A 279 0.42 -2.08 -24.54
CA ARG A 279 1.14 -3.04 -23.68
C ARG A 279 2.63 -2.69 -23.62
N ASN A 280 3.22 -2.70 -22.43
CA ASN A 280 4.68 -2.63 -22.26
C ASN A 280 5.36 -3.74 -23.08
N ILE A 281 6.40 -3.40 -23.84
CA ILE A 281 7.14 -4.36 -24.67
C ILE A 281 8.19 -5.09 -23.85
N SER A 282 8.88 -4.37 -22.96
CA SER A 282 9.89 -4.95 -22.07
C SER A 282 9.22 -5.86 -21.04
N ASP A 283 9.73 -7.09 -20.90
CA ASP A 283 9.30 -8.01 -19.84
C ASP A 283 9.58 -7.41 -18.46
N ASP A 284 10.65 -6.63 -18.31
CA ASP A 284 11.02 -5.94 -17.07
C ASP A 284 9.99 -4.90 -16.61
N CYS A 285 9.14 -4.46 -17.53
CA CYS A 285 8.07 -3.50 -17.26
C CYS A 285 6.68 -4.10 -17.48
N PHE A 286 6.60 -5.38 -17.83
CA PHE A 286 5.36 -6.14 -17.85
C PHE A 286 5.16 -6.82 -16.48
N ASP A 287 5.22 -6.00 -15.43
CA ASP A 287 5.22 -6.34 -13.99
C ASP A 287 4.53 -7.68 -13.61
N THR A 288 3.27 -7.65 -13.14
CA THR A 288 2.55 -8.84 -12.69
C THR A 288 1.59 -9.30 -13.77
N ASN A 289 1.67 -10.57 -14.19
CA ASN A 289 0.75 -11.14 -15.18
C ASN A 289 -0.69 -11.15 -14.62
N PRO A 290 -1.70 -10.72 -15.39
CA PRO A 290 -3.09 -10.70 -14.92
C PRO A 290 -3.63 -12.06 -14.46
N GLY A 291 -3.14 -13.16 -15.06
CA GLY A 291 -3.46 -14.52 -14.64
C GLY A 291 -2.83 -14.87 -13.30
N THR A 292 -1.57 -14.47 -13.08
CA THR A 292 -0.89 -14.62 -11.78
C THR A 292 -1.60 -13.81 -10.71
N TRP A 293 -1.91 -12.54 -10.98
CA TRP A 293 -2.70 -11.69 -10.10
C TRP A 293 -4.02 -12.36 -9.69
N HIS A 294 -4.80 -12.84 -10.66
CA HIS A 294 -6.07 -13.51 -10.38
C HIS A 294 -5.89 -14.74 -9.49
N MET A 295 -4.94 -15.62 -9.83
CA MET A 295 -4.65 -16.81 -9.04
C MET A 295 -4.18 -16.47 -7.62
N THR A 296 -3.33 -15.46 -7.47
CA THR A 296 -2.87 -14.98 -6.16
C THR A 296 -4.03 -14.51 -5.30
N ILE A 297 -4.88 -13.61 -5.80
CA ILE A 297 -5.99 -13.04 -5.04
C ILE A 297 -6.99 -14.12 -4.63
N VAL A 298 -7.35 -15.03 -5.55
CA VAL A 298 -8.29 -16.12 -5.27
C VAL A 298 -7.73 -17.09 -4.23
N ASN A 299 -6.47 -17.51 -4.33
CA ASN A 299 -5.91 -18.47 -3.37
C ASN A 299 -5.56 -17.81 -2.02
N GLN A 300 -5.09 -16.57 -2.00
CA GLN A 300 -4.73 -15.92 -0.74
C GLN A 300 -5.96 -15.44 0.04
N ILE A 301 -6.86 -14.70 -0.61
CA ILE A 301 -8.05 -14.15 0.05
C ILE A 301 -9.19 -15.17 0.06
N GLY A 302 -9.40 -15.87 -1.05
CA GLY A 302 -10.51 -16.81 -1.23
C GLY A 302 -10.32 -18.13 -0.49
N VAL A 303 -9.13 -18.72 -0.58
CA VAL A 303 -8.81 -20.02 0.05
C VAL A 303 -8.19 -19.82 1.42
N SER A 304 -7.07 -19.09 1.49
CA SER A 304 -6.29 -18.93 2.73
C SER A 304 -6.94 -17.99 3.73
N LYS A 305 -7.97 -17.22 3.31
CA LYS A 305 -8.72 -16.26 4.15
C LYS A 305 -7.82 -15.27 4.88
N ARG A 306 -6.72 -14.86 4.25
CA ARG A 306 -5.71 -13.99 4.83
C ARG A 306 -5.37 -12.85 3.88
N SER A 307 -5.02 -11.71 4.46
CA SER A 307 -4.50 -10.56 3.71
C SER A 307 -3.13 -10.86 3.08
N LEU A 308 -2.74 -10.00 2.16
CA LEU A 308 -1.39 -9.84 1.62
C LEU A 308 -1.10 -8.33 1.48
N VAL A 309 0.17 -7.98 1.32
CA VAL A 309 0.57 -6.62 0.96
C VAL A 309 0.50 -6.46 -0.55
N VAL A 310 -0.08 -5.35 -1.02
CA VAL A 310 -0.16 -5.00 -2.44
C VAL A 310 0.37 -3.58 -2.63
N ASP A 311 1.23 -3.39 -3.62
CA ASP A 311 1.55 -2.07 -4.15
C ASP A 311 0.41 -1.61 -5.08
N VAL A 312 -0.27 -0.53 -4.72
CA VAL A 312 -1.47 -0.03 -5.43
C VAL A 312 -1.19 1.19 -6.30
N THR A 313 0.09 1.50 -6.54
CA THR A 313 0.52 2.53 -7.47
C THR A 313 1.20 1.93 -8.69
N TYR A 314 1.10 2.63 -9.80
CA TYR A 314 1.75 2.30 -11.07
C TYR A 314 2.70 3.45 -11.44
N ASP A 315 3.50 3.90 -10.48
CA ASP A 315 4.41 5.04 -10.66
C ASP A 315 5.70 4.91 -9.83
N TYR A 316 6.37 6.03 -9.58
CA TYR A 316 7.65 6.06 -8.86
C TYR A 316 7.48 5.73 -7.37
N GLU A 317 6.35 6.13 -6.79
CA GLU A 317 6.04 5.93 -5.38
C GLU A 317 5.59 4.48 -5.16
N VAL A 318 5.93 3.94 -4.01
CA VAL A 318 5.54 2.59 -3.60
C VAL A 318 4.57 2.73 -2.44
N TRP A 319 3.35 2.22 -2.61
CA TRP A 319 2.29 2.34 -1.62
C TRP A 319 1.76 0.96 -1.23
N ASN A 320 2.28 0.47 -0.12
CA ASN A 320 1.94 -0.83 0.44
C ASN A 320 0.60 -0.77 1.18
N GLN A 321 -0.37 -1.55 0.71
CA GLN A 321 -1.70 -1.61 1.30
C GLN A 321 -2.07 -3.06 1.67
N PRO A 322 -2.75 -3.30 2.79
CA PRO A 322 -3.23 -4.63 3.13
C PRO A 322 -4.53 -4.95 2.38
N ALA A 323 -4.53 -6.08 1.70
CA ALA A 323 -5.67 -6.57 0.92
C ALA A 323 -6.84 -7.02 1.82
N LEU A 324 -8.07 -6.66 1.45
CA LEU A 324 -9.26 -6.96 2.24
C LEU A 324 -10.19 -7.96 1.56
N SER A 325 -10.53 -7.72 0.30
CA SER A 325 -11.54 -8.54 -0.38
C SER A 325 -11.47 -8.42 -1.90
N TYR A 326 -12.12 -9.35 -2.58
CA TYR A 326 -12.34 -9.24 -4.01
C TYR A 326 -13.73 -9.73 -4.39
N GLU A 327 -14.19 -9.28 -5.55
CA GLU A 327 -15.35 -9.81 -6.27
C GLU A 327 -15.05 -9.72 -7.77
N TYR A 328 -15.32 -10.77 -8.54
CA TYR A 328 -15.15 -10.73 -9.99
C TYR A 328 -16.34 -11.35 -10.74
N THR A 329 -16.50 -10.90 -11.98
CA THR A 329 -17.44 -11.46 -12.95
C THR A 329 -16.69 -11.83 -14.23
N TYR A 330 -17.23 -12.78 -14.99
CA TYR A 330 -16.65 -13.19 -16.26
C TYR A 330 -17.16 -12.28 -17.39
N VAL A 331 -16.34 -12.08 -18.41
CA VAL A 331 -16.63 -11.23 -19.57
C VAL A 331 -16.40 -12.03 -20.84
N ASN A 332 -17.41 -12.12 -21.69
CA ASN A 332 -17.28 -12.62 -23.04
C ASN A 332 -16.63 -11.53 -23.92
N LEU A 333 -15.37 -11.72 -24.32
CA LEU A 333 -14.58 -10.67 -24.99
C LEU A 333 -15.09 -10.27 -26.39
N ASN A 334 -15.83 -11.14 -27.07
CA ASN A 334 -16.46 -10.81 -28.34
C ASN A 334 -17.67 -9.88 -28.14
N THR A 335 -18.54 -10.21 -27.18
CA THR A 335 -19.83 -9.51 -27.00
C THR A 335 -19.79 -8.40 -25.95
N ASN A 336 -18.72 -8.31 -25.16
CA ASN A 336 -18.61 -7.47 -23.96
C ASN A 336 -19.71 -7.74 -22.91
N GLN A 337 -20.38 -8.90 -22.97
CA GLN A 337 -21.39 -9.28 -21.99
C GLN A 337 -20.72 -9.89 -20.76
N THR A 338 -21.18 -9.45 -19.59
CA THR A 338 -20.78 -10.02 -18.29
C THR A 338 -21.64 -11.23 -17.95
N SER A 339 -21.07 -12.22 -17.26
CA SER A 339 -21.80 -13.37 -16.72
C SER A 339 -21.17 -13.86 -15.42
N ASN A 340 -22.02 -14.39 -14.54
CA ASN A 340 -21.58 -15.12 -13.34
C ASN A 340 -21.27 -16.59 -13.63
N ASN A 341 -21.51 -17.05 -14.86
CA ASN A 341 -21.21 -18.40 -15.30
C ASN A 341 -20.04 -18.38 -16.29
N LEU A 342 -18.97 -19.12 -15.96
CA LEU A 342 -17.78 -19.23 -16.79
C LEU A 342 -18.11 -19.67 -18.22
N ALA A 343 -19.05 -20.60 -18.39
CA ALA A 343 -19.39 -21.16 -19.70
C ALA A 343 -19.91 -20.11 -20.70
N ASP A 344 -20.57 -19.06 -20.21
CA ASP A 344 -21.12 -18.01 -21.09
C ASP A 344 -20.02 -17.05 -21.60
N ALA A 345 -18.91 -16.98 -20.87
CA ALA A 345 -17.80 -16.08 -21.13
C ALA A 345 -16.60 -16.76 -21.79
N LEU A 346 -16.53 -18.09 -21.74
CA LEU A 346 -15.47 -18.89 -22.33
C LEU A 346 -15.51 -18.77 -23.86
N LEU A 347 -14.41 -18.32 -24.44
CA LEU A 347 -14.28 -18.09 -25.88
C LEU A 347 -13.14 -18.94 -26.44
N GLU A 348 -13.40 -19.73 -27.49
CA GLU A 348 -12.32 -20.37 -28.25
C GLU A 348 -11.43 -19.30 -28.87
N ILE A 349 -10.10 -19.47 -28.80
CA ILE A 349 -9.17 -18.43 -29.26
C ILE A 349 -9.33 -18.13 -30.75
N ASN A 350 -9.73 -19.13 -31.56
CA ASN A 350 -9.97 -18.99 -32.99
C ASN A 350 -11.23 -18.17 -33.30
N ASP A 351 -12.14 -18.05 -32.33
CA ASP A 351 -13.35 -17.27 -32.45
C ASP A 351 -13.18 -15.83 -31.94
N TYR A 352 -12.03 -15.49 -31.32
CA TYR A 352 -11.76 -14.14 -30.84
C TYR A 352 -11.35 -13.22 -32.01
N ARG A 353 -12.31 -12.44 -32.51
CA ARG A 353 -12.18 -11.71 -33.79
C ARG A 353 -11.24 -10.51 -33.72
N ASP A 354 -11.26 -9.80 -32.60
CA ASP A 354 -10.58 -8.52 -32.43
C ASP A 354 -9.64 -8.56 -31.22
N ASP A 355 -8.79 -9.60 -31.09
CA ASP A 355 -7.81 -9.69 -29.99
C ASP A 355 -6.67 -8.70 -30.19
N PRO A 356 -6.62 -7.57 -29.46
CA PRO A 356 -5.54 -6.60 -29.62
C PRO A 356 -4.19 -7.15 -29.17
N PHE A 357 -4.18 -8.25 -28.40
CA PHE A 357 -2.99 -8.88 -27.87
C PHE A 357 -2.64 -10.21 -28.53
N SER A 358 -3.27 -10.56 -29.65
CA SER A 358 -3.09 -11.86 -30.36
C SER A 358 -1.63 -12.28 -30.51
N ARG A 359 -0.75 -11.35 -30.88
CA ARG A 359 0.70 -11.59 -31.05
C ARG A 359 1.47 -11.94 -29.77
N TYR A 360 0.92 -11.59 -28.61
CA TYR A 360 1.50 -11.87 -27.29
C TYR A 360 0.94 -13.15 -26.65
N ARG A 361 -0.08 -13.76 -27.26
CA ARG A 361 -0.67 -15.00 -26.75
C ARG A 361 0.28 -16.17 -26.96
N SER A 362 0.33 -17.09 -25.99
CA SER A 362 1.02 -18.36 -26.19
C SER A 362 0.35 -19.14 -27.32
N ASN A 363 1.14 -19.80 -28.17
CA ASN A 363 0.64 -20.72 -29.20
C ASN A 363 -0.10 -21.95 -28.64
N ARG A 364 -0.07 -22.16 -27.31
CA ARG A 364 -0.82 -23.21 -26.61
C ARG A 364 -2.19 -22.73 -26.10
N THR A 365 -2.52 -21.45 -26.25
CA THR A 365 -3.81 -20.91 -25.81
C THR A 365 -4.92 -21.55 -26.64
N THR A 366 -5.89 -22.19 -26.00
CA THR A 366 -7.06 -22.77 -26.68
C THR A 366 -8.31 -21.95 -26.45
N HIS A 367 -8.44 -21.34 -25.26
CA HIS A 367 -9.56 -20.52 -24.86
C HIS A 367 -9.07 -19.26 -24.15
N ILE A 368 -9.92 -18.25 -24.13
CA ILE A 368 -9.73 -17.01 -23.41
C ILE A 368 -11.04 -16.62 -22.71
N VAL A 369 -10.92 -15.95 -21.58
CA VAL A 369 -12.04 -15.34 -20.87
C VAL A 369 -11.60 -13.97 -20.37
N GLY A 370 -12.49 -12.98 -20.42
CA GLY A 370 -12.27 -11.72 -19.74
C GLY A 370 -12.69 -11.83 -18.28
N ILE A 371 -12.00 -11.12 -17.39
CA ILE A 371 -12.35 -11.04 -15.98
C ILE A 371 -12.38 -9.58 -15.59
N ALA A 372 -13.50 -9.12 -15.06
CA ALA A 372 -13.61 -7.82 -14.41
C ALA A 372 -13.65 -8.05 -12.90
N MET A 373 -12.69 -7.47 -12.18
CA MET A 373 -12.50 -7.68 -10.75
C MET A 373 -12.54 -6.34 -10.01
N SER A 374 -13.34 -6.29 -8.95
CA SER A 374 -13.27 -5.29 -7.89
C SER A 374 -12.40 -5.86 -6.77
N PHE A 375 -11.45 -5.05 -6.31
CA PHE A 375 -10.48 -5.40 -5.27
C PHE A 375 -10.48 -4.29 -4.23
N ASP A 376 -10.68 -4.68 -2.97
CA ASP A 376 -10.68 -3.74 -1.84
C ASP A 376 -9.44 -3.99 -0.99
N TYR A 377 -8.84 -2.90 -0.53
CA TYR A 377 -7.70 -2.84 0.38
C TYR A 377 -7.96 -1.76 1.43
N MET A 378 -7.26 -1.83 2.57
CA MET A 378 -7.34 -0.75 3.57
C MET A 378 -6.52 0.44 3.12
N VAL A 379 -6.94 1.65 3.49
CA VAL A 379 -6.21 2.89 3.23
C VAL A 379 -5.74 3.53 4.52
N GLU A 380 -4.81 4.47 4.40
CA GLU A 380 -4.29 5.24 5.52
C GLU A 380 -5.39 6.06 6.20
N THR A 381 -5.24 6.28 7.50
CA THR A 381 -6.08 7.18 8.30
C THR A 381 -5.19 8.03 9.20
N SER A 382 -5.55 9.31 9.40
CA SER A 382 -4.82 10.15 10.35
C SER A 382 -4.87 9.57 11.77
N PRO A 383 -3.76 9.56 12.51
CA PRO A 383 -3.72 9.02 13.85
C PRO A 383 -4.49 9.93 14.81
N THR A 384 -5.16 9.35 15.82
CA THR A 384 -5.97 10.09 16.79
C THR A 384 -5.58 9.80 18.23
N ALA A 385 -5.93 10.71 19.13
CA ALA A 385 -5.79 10.54 20.57
C ALA A 385 -7.04 9.92 21.20
N ASP A 386 -7.81 9.15 20.42
CA ASP A 386 -9.02 8.50 20.90
C ASP A 386 -8.69 7.37 21.86
N ALA A 387 -9.50 7.18 22.89
CA ALA A 387 -9.27 6.13 23.88
C ALA A 387 -9.55 4.72 23.35
N THR A 388 -10.21 4.60 22.18
CA THR A 388 -10.66 3.32 21.61
C THR A 388 -10.56 3.34 20.09
N ASP A 389 -10.24 2.20 19.48
CA ASP A 389 -10.24 1.99 18.03
C ASP A 389 -11.26 0.92 17.66
N ASN A 390 -11.94 1.10 16.52
CA ASN A 390 -12.91 0.15 16.00
C ASN A 390 -12.73 -0.05 14.47
N PRO A 391 -13.21 -1.19 13.92
CA PRO A 391 -13.04 -1.54 12.51
C PRO A 391 -13.63 -0.58 11.49
#